data_AF-D4XP76-F1
#
_entry.id   AF-D4XP76-F1
#
_cell.length_a   1.000
_cell.length_b   1.000
_cell.length_c   1.000
_cell.angle_alpha   90.00
_cell.angle_beta   90.00
_cell.angle_gamma   90.00
#
_symmetry.space_group_name_H-M   'P 1'
#
loop_
_entity.id
_entity.type
_entity.pdbx_description
1 polymer ?
#
loop_
_entity_poly.entity_id
_entity_poly.type
_entity_poly.pdbx_seq_one_letter_code
_entity_poly.pdbx_strand_id
1 'polypeptide(L)'
;MKVRYLKDYEHSKTLDADSYNWLKQEEKKLNKLRSMVALYCTYIECLKQTSTQHSIFDLKSSEALESHLQCFIGFIYTELDTTNYNKYHYSYEVQSVFNKLALLLKISVTTTLLSLNSISEDVEECIFLYKKNKKNIEKIEYYRGWNIFSNDNKLLNLNISIIYDTYGKEFTSKLHHVMIIYGKKVISTTLSKKIGFLISLFRVLVIVYPNIKEIQKAMSSEYAFESMLIVYNLCLIDAKIKNYNISHFHKRWSSMVDMYNVLVNYGIWQEPITEILRPIYKRCTHKNTTTNLVKK
;
A
#
# COMPACT_ATOMS: atom_id res chain seq x y z
N MET A 1 11.68 4.74 1.58
CA MET A 1 10.55 3.96 1.02
C MET A 1 10.74 2.48 1.34
N LYS A 2 9.68 1.76 1.70
CA LYS A 2 9.79 0.32 2.00
C LYS A 2 9.22 -0.50 0.83
N VAL A 3 10.08 -1.26 0.15
CA VAL A 3 9.74 -2.02 -1.07
C VAL A 3 8.48 -2.87 -0.92
N ARG A 4 8.30 -3.51 0.25
CA ARG A 4 7.14 -4.37 0.53
C ARG A 4 5.78 -3.69 0.36
N TYR A 5 5.72 -2.36 0.51
CA TYR A 5 4.49 -1.59 0.38
C TYR A 5 4.28 -1.04 -1.02
N LEU A 6 5.30 -0.97 -1.88
CA LEU A 6 5.20 -0.34 -3.20
C LEU A 6 4.15 -1.03 -4.09
N LYS A 7 3.94 -2.33 -3.92
CA LYS A 7 2.90 -3.09 -4.65
C LYS A 7 1.46 -2.69 -4.31
N ASP A 8 1.24 -1.99 -3.19
CA ASP A 8 -0.09 -1.56 -2.73
C ASP A 8 -0.47 -0.19 -3.33
N TYR A 9 0.44 0.45 -4.07
CA TYR A 9 0.21 1.72 -4.76
C TYR A 9 -0.25 1.50 -6.20
N GLU A 10 -0.98 2.47 -6.74
CA GLU A 10 -1.49 2.43 -8.10
C GLU A 10 -0.38 2.79 -9.11
N HIS A 11 -0.07 1.85 -10.01
CA HIS A 11 1.00 1.97 -11.03
C HIS A 11 0.51 1.74 -12.46
N SER A 12 -0.81 1.59 -12.70
CA SER A 12 -1.33 1.15 -14.02
C SER A 12 -1.00 2.07 -15.18
N LYS A 13 -0.70 3.35 -14.90
CA LYS A 13 -0.44 4.38 -15.92
C LYS A 13 1.04 4.67 -16.12
N THR A 14 1.92 4.04 -15.36
CA THR A 14 3.36 4.39 -15.35
C THR A 14 4.08 3.85 -16.59
N LEU A 15 3.77 2.62 -16.98
CA LEU A 15 4.41 1.92 -18.09
C LEU A 15 3.40 1.61 -19.20
N ASP A 16 3.88 1.48 -20.43
CA ASP A 16 3.08 0.86 -21.49
C ASP A 16 2.89 -0.65 -21.23
N ALA A 17 1.92 -1.24 -21.92
CA ALA A 17 1.53 -2.64 -21.71
C ALA A 17 2.67 -3.63 -22.00
N ASP A 18 3.48 -3.38 -23.03
CA ASP A 18 4.55 -4.29 -23.44
C ASP A 18 5.68 -4.26 -22.40
N SER A 19 6.09 -3.06 -21.98
CA SER A 19 7.08 -2.87 -20.92
C SER A 19 6.65 -3.52 -19.61
N TYR A 20 5.40 -3.29 -19.20
CA TYR A 20 4.84 -3.87 -17.97
C TYR A 20 4.82 -5.40 -18.04
N ASN A 21 4.32 -5.97 -19.14
CA ASN A 21 4.22 -7.41 -19.32
C ASN A 21 5.60 -8.09 -19.35
N TRP A 22 6.56 -7.49 -20.04
CA TRP A 22 7.93 -8.01 -20.09
C TRP A 22 8.59 -7.99 -18.71
N LEU A 23 8.53 -6.87 -17.98
CA LEU A 23 9.08 -6.79 -16.62
C LEU A 23 8.38 -7.75 -15.67
N LYS A 24 7.07 -7.97 -15.81
CA LYS A 24 6.35 -8.97 -15.01
C LYS A 24 6.81 -10.40 -15.29
N GLN A 25 7.18 -10.73 -16.53
CA GLN A 25 7.76 -12.03 -16.85
C GLN A 25 9.14 -12.19 -16.23
N GLU A 26 9.97 -11.15 -16.27
CA GLU A 26 11.29 -11.17 -15.62
C GLU A 26 11.19 -11.22 -14.09
N GLU A 27 10.27 -10.47 -13.48
CA GLU A 27 10.01 -10.49 -12.04
C GLU A 27 9.67 -11.90 -11.52
N LYS A 28 8.90 -12.68 -12.29
CA LYS A 28 8.56 -14.08 -11.94
C LYS A 28 9.79 -15.00 -11.88
N LYS A 29 10.86 -14.65 -12.60
CA LYS A 29 12.13 -15.41 -12.62
C LYS A 29 13.06 -14.99 -11.48
N LEU A 30 12.75 -13.92 -10.76
CA LEU A 30 13.55 -13.42 -9.64
C LEU A 30 13.25 -14.22 -8.37
N ASN A 31 14.29 -14.49 -7.60
CA ASN A 31 14.17 -15.25 -6.36
C ASN A 31 13.74 -14.37 -5.19
N LYS A 32 14.25 -13.12 -5.10
CA LYS A 32 14.09 -12.28 -3.90
C LYS A 32 13.20 -11.05 -4.14
N LEU A 33 13.35 -10.33 -5.25
CA LEU A 33 12.60 -9.10 -5.52
C LEU A 33 11.25 -9.37 -6.21
N ARG A 34 10.25 -9.76 -5.41
CA ARG A 34 8.85 -9.97 -5.85
C ARG A 34 8.04 -8.68 -6.10
N SER A 35 8.70 -7.53 -6.07
CA SER A 35 8.07 -6.22 -6.27
C SER A 35 8.96 -5.32 -7.14
N MET A 36 9.72 -5.94 -8.04
CA MET A 36 10.59 -5.27 -9.00
C MET A 36 9.80 -4.31 -9.88
N VAL A 37 8.65 -4.74 -10.39
CA VAL A 37 7.84 -3.91 -11.29
C VAL A 37 7.32 -2.67 -10.54
N ALA A 38 6.78 -2.87 -9.33
CA ALA A 38 6.32 -1.76 -8.51
C ALA A 38 7.47 -0.81 -8.11
N LEU A 39 8.65 -1.35 -7.81
CA LEU A 39 9.86 -0.57 -7.53
C LEU A 39 10.29 0.25 -8.75
N TYR A 40 10.24 -0.33 -9.94
CA TYR A 40 10.59 0.36 -11.18
C TYR A 40 9.59 1.46 -11.53
N CYS A 41 8.28 1.18 -11.46
CA CYS A 41 7.26 2.21 -11.65
C CYS A 41 7.43 3.38 -10.66
N THR A 42 7.69 3.06 -9.39
CA THR A 42 7.98 4.08 -8.35
C THR A 42 9.16 4.97 -8.74
N TYR A 43 10.25 4.38 -9.21
CA TYR A 43 11.42 5.10 -9.69
C TYR A 43 11.08 6.06 -10.83
N ILE A 44 10.35 5.59 -11.84
CA ILE A 44 9.95 6.40 -12.99
C ILE A 44 9.10 7.59 -12.56
N GLU A 45 8.12 7.39 -11.68
CA GLU A 45 7.26 8.46 -11.19
C GLU A 45 7.99 9.47 -10.30
N CYS A 46 9.04 9.03 -9.59
CA CYS A 46 9.87 9.92 -8.78
C CYS A 46 10.81 10.78 -9.64
N LEU A 47 11.17 10.35 -10.85
CA LEU A 47 12.04 11.12 -11.75
C LEU A 47 11.27 11.92 -12.81
N LYS A 48 10.16 11.40 -13.33
CA LYS A 48 9.43 12.01 -14.44
C LYS A 48 8.11 12.61 -13.96
N GLN A 49 7.79 13.79 -14.47
CA GLN A 49 6.44 14.35 -14.42
C GLN A 49 5.64 13.62 -15.51
N THR A 50 5.01 12.50 -15.20
CA THR A 50 4.42 11.62 -16.24
C THR A 50 3.16 12.23 -16.83
N SER A 51 3.26 12.86 -18.00
CA SER A 51 2.13 13.13 -18.90
C SER A 51 1.87 12.00 -19.90
N THR A 52 2.83 11.08 -20.09
CA THR A 52 2.74 9.90 -20.96
C THR A 52 3.34 8.64 -20.29
N GLN A 53 2.91 7.46 -20.75
CA GLN A 53 3.47 6.16 -20.32
C GLN A 53 4.95 6.03 -20.72
N HIS A 54 5.75 5.38 -19.87
CA HIS A 54 7.16 5.11 -20.15
C HIS A 54 7.37 3.72 -20.75
N SER A 55 8.12 3.67 -21.86
CA SER A 55 8.61 2.40 -22.41
C SER A 55 10.07 2.16 -22.07
N ILE A 56 10.36 0.94 -21.57
CA ILE A 56 11.74 0.48 -21.36
C ILE A 56 12.43 0.19 -22.70
N PHE A 57 11.65 -0.10 -23.74
CA PHE A 57 12.17 -0.37 -25.10
C PHE A 57 12.63 0.90 -25.83
N ASP A 58 12.37 2.08 -25.25
CA ASP A 58 12.93 3.34 -25.73
C ASP A 58 14.43 3.50 -25.37
N LEU A 59 14.98 2.65 -24.51
CA LEU A 59 16.40 2.61 -24.13
C LEU A 59 17.26 1.95 -25.23
N LYS A 60 17.27 2.55 -26.42
CA LYS A 60 17.82 1.95 -27.65
C LYS A 60 19.34 2.01 -27.80
N SER A 61 20.05 2.77 -26.99
CA SER A 61 21.52 2.84 -27.01
C SER A 61 22.12 2.34 -25.69
N SER A 62 23.36 1.86 -25.74
CA SER A 62 24.09 1.40 -24.55
C SER A 62 24.23 2.50 -23.51
N GLU A 63 24.51 3.74 -23.94
CA GLU A 63 24.67 4.90 -23.06
C GLU A 63 23.34 5.26 -22.37
N ALA A 64 22.22 5.20 -23.12
CA ALA A 64 20.90 5.46 -22.59
C ALA A 64 20.50 4.40 -21.55
N LEU A 65 20.75 3.12 -21.84
CA LEU A 65 20.48 2.02 -20.92
C LEU A 65 21.34 2.12 -19.66
N GLU A 66 22.64 2.35 -19.82
CA GLU A 66 23.60 2.46 -18.73
C GLU A 66 23.26 3.63 -17.80
N SER A 67 23.07 4.82 -18.37
CA SER A 67 22.70 6.00 -17.58
C SER A 67 21.38 5.80 -16.82
N HIS A 68 20.40 5.16 -17.46
CA HIS A 68 19.12 4.83 -16.83
C HIS A 68 19.28 3.84 -15.68
N LEU A 69 20.08 2.79 -15.86
CA LEU A 69 20.33 1.77 -14.85
C LEU A 69 21.11 2.33 -13.66
N GLN A 70 22.19 3.09 -13.91
CA GLN A 70 22.97 3.75 -12.87
C GLN A 70 22.09 4.69 -12.04
N CYS A 71 21.23 5.47 -12.69
CA CYS A 71 20.28 6.34 -11.99
C CYS A 71 19.27 5.55 -11.16
N PHE A 72 18.79 4.40 -11.65
CA PHE A 72 17.88 3.53 -10.90
C PHE A 72 18.57 2.87 -9.69
N ILE A 73 19.82 2.43 -9.82
CA ILE A 73 20.65 1.96 -8.69
C ILE A 73 20.84 3.09 -7.67
N GLY A 74 21.15 4.30 -8.14
CA GLY A 74 21.24 5.49 -7.28
C GLY A 74 19.96 5.77 -6.50
N PHE A 75 18.79 5.62 -7.14
CA PHE A 75 17.48 5.69 -6.48
C PHE A 75 17.31 4.62 -5.40
N ILE A 76 17.68 3.36 -5.68
CA ILE A 76 17.62 2.25 -4.71
C ILE A 76 18.43 2.58 -3.45
N TYR A 77 19.65 3.08 -3.61
CA TYR A 77 20.51 3.40 -2.49
C TYR A 77 20.10 4.66 -1.73
N THR A 78 19.48 5.63 -2.42
CA THR A 78 19.09 6.92 -1.83
C THR A 78 17.73 6.86 -1.14
N GLU A 79 16.71 6.31 -1.81
CA GLU A 79 15.32 6.44 -1.35
C GLU A 79 14.79 5.21 -0.60
N LEU A 80 15.41 4.03 -0.73
CA LEU A 80 14.93 2.85 0.00
C LEU A 80 15.39 2.86 1.47
N ASP A 81 14.41 2.65 2.35
CA ASP A 81 14.59 2.50 3.80
C ASP A 81 14.78 1.02 4.12
N THR A 82 15.99 0.53 3.89
CA THR A 82 16.40 -0.86 4.13
C THR A 82 17.93 -0.94 4.26
N THR A 83 18.44 -2.10 4.68
CA THR A 83 19.88 -2.33 4.87
C THR A 83 20.64 -2.30 3.54
N ASN A 84 21.94 -1.97 3.58
CA ASN A 84 22.82 -2.02 2.40
C ASN A 84 22.86 -3.41 1.77
N TYR A 85 22.80 -4.46 2.58
CA TYR A 85 22.65 -5.84 2.10
C TYR A 85 21.43 -6.00 1.16
N ASN A 86 20.26 -5.49 1.56
CA ASN A 86 19.06 -5.57 0.71
C ASN A 86 19.17 -4.67 -0.53
N LYS A 87 19.75 -3.47 -0.39
CA LYS A 87 20.01 -2.55 -1.52
C LYS A 87 20.92 -3.20 -2.57
N TYR A 88 21.95 -3.93 -2.14
CA TYR A 88 22.79 -4.75 -3.01
C TYR A 88 21.96 -5.79 -3.77
N HIS A 89 21.17 -6.61 -3.09
CA HIS A 89 20.39 -7.67 -3.76
C HIS A 89 19.39 -7.10 -4.76
N TYR A 90 18.74 -5.98 -4.42
CA TYR A 90 17.81 -5.31 -5.34
C TYR A 90 18.54 -4.74 -6.56
N SER A 91 19.68 -4.10 -6.36
CA SER A 91 20.48 -3.54 -7.47
C SER A 91 21.02 -4.63 -8.37
N TYR A 92 21.46 -5.76 -7.80
CA TYR A 92 21.93 -6.92 -8.56
C TYR A 92 20.82 -7.55 -9.41
N GLU A 93 19.64 -7.77 -8.84
CA GLU A 93 18.50 -8.32 -9.59
C GLU A 93 18.03 -7.35 -10.69
N VAL A 94 18.00 -6.05 -10.40
CA VAL A 94 17.67 -5.01 -11.39
C VAL A 94 18.71 -4.99 -12.53
N GLN A 95 20.01 -4.98 -12.22
CA GLN A 95 21.07 -5.02 -13.23
C GLN A 95 20.99 -6.29 -14.07
N SER A 96 20.69 -7.45 -13.47
CA SER A 96 20.47 -8.69 -14.21
C SER A 96 19.31 -8.58 -15.21
N VAL A 97 18.19 -7.98 -14.82
CA VAL A 97 17.03 -7.77 -15.70
C VAL A 97 17.37 -6.83 -16.84
N PHE A 98 17.99 -5.68 -16.56
CA PHE A 98 18.35 -4.70 -17.58
C PHE A 98 19.45 -5.22 -18.52
N ASN A 99 20.35 -6.09 -18.06
CA ASN A 99 21.30 -6.76 -18.94
C ASN A 99 20.62 -7.77 -19.89
N LYS A 100 19.52 -8.42 -19.48
CA LYS A 100 18.72 -9.23 -20.42
C LYS A 100 18.00 -8.33 -21.45
N LEU A 101 17.55 -7.15 -21.05
CA LEU A 101 17.00 -6.16 -21.98
C LEU A 101 18.08 -5.72 -23.00
N ALA A 102 19.31 -5.48 -22.55
CA ALA A 102 20.44 -5.15 -23.43
C ALA A 102 20.65 -6.22 -24.50
N LEU A 103 20.68 -7.50 -24.10
CA LEU A 103 20.81 -8.64 -25.01
C LEU A 103 19.65 -8.73 -26.00
N LEU A 104 18.41 -8.48 -25.55
CA LEU A 104 17.23 -8.46 -26.41
C LEU A 104 17.32 -7.33 -27.46
N LEU A 105 17.82 -6.17 -27.06
CA LEU A 105 18.00 -5.00 -27.93
C LEU A 105 19.30 -5.04 -28.75
N LYS A 106 20.14 -6.06 -28.56
CA LYS A 106 21.45 -6.24 -29.20
C LYS A 106 22.42 -5.08 -28.94
N ILE A 107 22.40 -4.54 -27.72
CA ILE A 107 23.32 -3.49 -27.26
C ILE A 107 24.24 -4.01 -26.15
N SER A 108 25.31 -3.27 -25.85
CA SER A 108 26.25 -3.64 -24.79
C SER A 108 25.58 -3.70 -23.42
N VAL A 109 25.93 -4.73 -22.64
CA VAL A 109 25.50 -4.89 -21.24
C VAL A 109 26.13 -3.82 -20.36
N THR A 110 25.46 -3.49 -19.26
CA THR A 110 25.97 -2.55 -18.26
C THR A 110 26.66 -3.29 -17.13
N THR A 111 27.74 -2.72 -16.61
CA THR A 111 28.51 -3.26 -15.49
C THR A 111 28.74 -2.19 -14.44
N THR A 112 27.87 -2.16 -13.43
CA THR A 112 28.12 -1.43 -12.18
C THR A 112 28.70 -2.43 -11.17
N LEU A 113 29.85 -2.13 -10.57
CA LEU A 113 30.44 -2.95 -9.52
C LEU A 113 29.67 -2.76 -8.21
N LEU A 114 28.99 -3.80 -7.76
CA LEU A 114 28.21 -3.81 -6.53
C LEU A 114 28.97 -4.55 -5.41
N SER A 115 28.96 -4.01 -4.20
CA SER A 115 29.54 -4.67 -3.01
C SER A 115 28.45 -5.01 -2.00
N LEU A 116 28.55 -6.18 -1.37
CA LEU A 116 27.63 -6.65 -0.34
C LEU A 116 27.77 -5.88 0.98
N ASN A 117 29.01 -5.49 1.31
CA ASN A 117 29.39 -5.03 2.65
C ASN A 117 29.69 -3.53 2.69
N SER A 118 29.92 -2.90 1.55
CA SER A 118 30.29 -1.49 1.44
C SER A 118 29.61 -0.85 0.23
N ILE A 119 29.53 0.48 0.25
CA ILE A 119 29.19 1.24 -0.95
C ILE A 119 30.50 1.34 -1.75
N SER A 120 30.48 0.87 -3.00
CA SER A 120 31.61 0.97 -3.93
C SER A 120 31.62 2.34 -4.62
N GLU A 121 32.76 2.73 -5.19
CA GLU A 121 32.91 3.97 -5.97
C GLU A 121 31.86 4.06 -7.09
N ASP A 122 31.63 2.97 -7.84
CA ASP A 122 30.58 2.90 -8.86
C ASP A 122 29.18 3.21 -8.30
N VAL A 123 28.86 2.75 -7.09
CA VAL A 123 27.57 3.02 -6.45
C VAL A 123 27.50 4.46 -5.95
N GLU A 124 28.62 5.04 -5.49
CA GLU A 124 28.67 6.47 -5.15
C GLU A 124 28.39 7.34 -6.38
N GLU A 125 28.94 6.99 -7.54
CA GLU A 125 28.64 7.66 -8.81
C GLU A 125 27.16 7.51 -9.19
N CYS A 126 26.59 6.31 -9.05
CA CYS A 126 25.15 6.09 -9.25
C CYS A 126 24.30 7.00 -8.35
N ILE A 127 24.65 7.12 -7.07
CA ILE A 127 23.97 8.00 -6.10
C ILE A 127 24.11 9.46 -6.53
N PHE A 128 25.30 9.88 -6.97
CA PHE A 128 25.55 11.23 -7.46
C PHE A 128 24.69 11.56 -8.68
N LEU A 129 24.66 10.67 -9.68
CA LEU A 129 23.84 10.79 -10.88
C LEU A 129 22.36 10.92 -10.51
N TYR A 130 21.83 10.05 -9.65
CA TYR A 130 20.44 10.14 -9.18
C TYR A 130 20.16 11.48 -8.49
N LYS A 131 21.05 11.94 -7.61
CA LYS A 131 20.86 13.19 -6.85
C LYS A 131 20.84 14.42 -7.75
N LYS A 132 21.60 14.43 -8.84
CA LYS A 132 21.69 15.51 -9.84
C LYS A 132 20.41 15.64 -10.70
N ASN A 133 19.67 14.55 -10.87
CA ASN A 133 18.44 14.56 -11.66
C ASN A 133 17.33 15.36 -10.95
N LYS A 134 16.48 16.04 -11.75
CA LYS A 134 15.28 16.69 -11.24
C LYS A 134 14.32 15.61 -10.72
N LYS A 135 13.80 15.82 -9.50
CA LYS A 135 12.93 14.87 -8.80
C LYS A 135 11.52 15.41 -8.66
N ASN A 136 10.55 14.52 -8.72
CA ASN A 136 9.19 14.77 -8.28
C ASN A 136 9.12 14.53 -6.76
N ILE A 137 9.32 15.61 -5.99
CA ILE A 137 9.34 15.55 -4.52
C ILE A 137 8.00 15.06 -3.97
N GLU A 138 6.88 15.45 -4.57
CA GLU A 138 5.55 15.02 -4.14
C GLU A 138 5.39 13.50 -4.26
N LYS A 139 5.84 12.90 -5.38
CA LYS A 139 5.83 11.44 -5.53
C LYS A 139 6.78 10.74 -4.56
N ILE A 140 7.94 11.32 -4.29
CA ILE A 140 8.86 10.79 -3.27
C ILE A 140 8.18 10.77 -1.89
N GLU A 141 7.51 11.86 -1.49
CA GLU A 141 6.77 11.92 -0.22
C GLU A 141 5.62 10.91 -0.18
N TYR A 142 4.85 10.82 -1.27
CA TYR A 142 3.76 9.85 -1.43
C TYR A 142 4.24 8.40 -1.20
N TYR A 143 5.35 7.99 -1.83
CA TYR A 143 5.90 6.63 -1.69
C TYR A 143 6.67 6.38 -0.39
N ARG A 144 7.12 7.42 0.31
CA ARG A 144 7.57 7.30 1.71
C ARG A 144 6.43 6.87 2.63
N GLY A 145 5.21 7.22 2.24
CA GLY A 145 3.97 6.85 2.91
C GLY A 145 3.80 7.49 4.28
N TRP A 146 2.76 7.08 4.97
CA TRP A 146 2.34 7.70 6.24
C TRP A 146 2.74 6.82 7.41
N ASN A 147 3.84 7.18 8.08
CA ASN A 147 4.33 6.45 9.23
C ASN A 147 3.85 7.09 10.54
N ILE A 148 3.59 6.26 11.55
CA ILE A 148 3.23 6.67 12.90
C ILE A 148 3.99 5.85 13.94
N PHE A 149 4.13 6.40 15.15
CA PHE A 149 4.72 5.70 16.28
C PHE A 149 3.65 5.19 17.24
N SER A 150 3.83 3.97 17.72
CA SER A 150 3.06 3.42 18.84
C SER A 150 3.56 3.93 20.20
N ASN A 151 2.82 3.65 21.27
CA ASN A 151 3.23 3.98 22.65
C ASN A 151 4.57 3.33 23.04
N ASP A 152 4.84 2.11 22.58
CA ASP A 152 6.10 1.38 22.76
C ASP A 152 7.19 1.75 21.73
N ASN A 153 7.11 2.96 21.15
CA ASN A 153 8.07 3.54 20.20
C ASN A 153 8.39 2.67 18.98
N LYS A 154 7.44 1.86 18.51
CA LYS A 154 7.59 1.14 17.24
C LYS A 154 7.04 1.98 16.09
N LEU A 155 7.75 1.97 14.97
CA LEU A 155 7.34 2.64 13.74
C LEU A 155 6.40 1.72 12.93
N LEU A 156 5.18 2.16 12.66
CA LEU A 156 4.21 1.48 11.81
C LEU A 156 3.87 2.36 10.61
N ASN A 157 3.58 1.73 9.47
CA ASN A 157 3.06 2.41 8.29
C ASN A 157 1.53 2.25 8.26
N LEU A 158 0.80 3.34 8.05
CA LEU A 158 -0.66 3.35 8.00
C LEU A 158 -1.22 2.74 6.72
N ASN A 159 -0.45 2.75 5.63
CA ASN A 159 -0.85 2.29 4.30
C ASN A 159 -2.18 2.92 3.80
N ILE A 160 -2.27 4.25 3.90
CA ILE A 160 -3.45 5.05 3.54
C ILE A 160 -3.36 5.67 2.14
N SER A 161 -2.56 5.09 1.23
CA SER A 161 -2.42 5.56 -0.17
C SER A 161 -3.78 5.62 -0.87
N ILE A 162 -4.61 4.59 -0.70
CA ILE A 162 -5.96 4.55 -1.25
C ILE A 162 -6.83 5.76 -0.83
N ILE A 163 -6.61 6.29 0.37
CA ILE A 163 -7.33 7.46 0.88
C ILE A 163 -6.79 8.73 0.21
N TYR A 164 -5.46 8.82 0.02
CA TYR A 164 -4.82 9.90 -0.73
C TYR A 164 -5.31 9.95 -2.17
N ASP A 165 -5.35 8.80 -2.84
CA ASP A 165 -5.69 8.71 -4.25
C ASP A 165 -7.17 9.06 -4.50
N THR A 166 -8.07 8.74 -3.56
CA THR A 166 -9.51 9.04 -3.69
C THR A 166 -9.89 10.42 -3.16
N TYR A 167 -9.37 10.85 -2.01
CA TYR A 167 -9.83 12.05 -1.30
C TYR A 167 -8.82 13.19 -1.25
N GLY A 168 -7.60 12.96 -1.73
CA GLY A 168 -6.55 13.97 -1.83
C GLY A 168 -5.75 14.20 -0.55
N LYS A 169 -4.73 15.05 -0.70
CA LYS A 169 -3.70 15.33 0.31
C LYS A 169 -4.27 15.88 1.62
N GLU A 170 -5.17 16.85 1.54
CA GLU A 170 -5.70 17.55 2.72
C GLU A 170 -6.41 16.59 3.69
N PHE A 171 -7.39 15.83 3.19
CA PHE A 171 -8.12 14.85 4.00
C PHE A 171 -7.19 13.79 4.59
N THR A 172 -6.24 13.31 3.78
CA THR A 172 -5.27 12.28 4.19
C THR A 172 -4.32 12.79 5.28
N SER A 173 -3.86 14.04 5.17
CA SER A 173 -3.04 14.69 6.19
C SER A 173 -3.80 14.86 7.50
N LYS A 174 -5.09 15.24 7.46
CA LYS A 174 -5.94 15.32 8.67
C LYS A 174 -6.07 13.95 9.34
N LEU A 175 -6.36 12.90 8.57
CA LEU A 175 -6.45 11.53 9.09
C LEU A 175 -5.12 11.04 9.67
N HIS A 176 -4.00 11.29 8.98
CA HIS A 176 -2.67 10.90 9.44
C HIS A 176 -2.33 11.57 10.76
N HIS A 177 -2.61 12.87 10.90
CA HIS A 177 -2.38 13.61 12.15
C HIS A 177 -3.16 13.00 13.33
N VAL A 178 -4.44 12.69 13.14
CA VAL A 178 -5.27 12.02 14.15
C VAL A 178 -4.67 10.67 14.54
N MET A 179 -4.23 9.89 13.55
CA MET A 179 -3.62 8.58 13.80
C MET A 179 -2.24 8.67 14.48
N ILE A 180 -1.48 9.76 14.31
CA ILE A 180 -0.26 10.03 15.09
C ILE A 180 -0.60 10.18 16.57
N ILE A 181 -1.63 10.97 16.89
CA ILE A 181 -2.05 11.20 18.29
C ILE A 181 -2.59 9.91 18.89
N TYR A 182 -3.44 9.19 18.16
CA TYR A 182 -4.00 7.93 18.61
C TYR A 182 -2.92 6.85 18.80
N GLY A 183 -1.94 6.78 17.89
CA GLY A 183 -0.84 5.81 17.93
C GLY A 183 -0.05 5.85 19.24
N LYS A 184 0.21 7.06 19.77
CA LYS A 184 0.92 7.26 21.05
C LYS A 184 0.19 6.68 22.27
N LYS A 185 -1.11 6.38 22.15
CA LYS A 185 -1.93 5.81 23.25
C LYS A 185 -2.01 4.28 23.20
N VAL A 186 -1.53 3.64 22.13
CA VAL A 186 -1.78 2.23 21.86
C VAL A 186 -0.46 1.51 21.57
N ILE A 187 -0.25 0.33 22.18
CA ILE A 187 0.91 -0.51 21.89
C ILE A 187 0.91 -1.00 20.44
N SER A 188 2.09 -1.27 19.89
CA SER A 188 2.31 -1.61 18.48
C SER A 188 1.46 -2.77 17.95
N THR A 189 1.29 -3.84 18.73
CA THR A 189 0.51 -5.02 18.31
C THR A 189 -0.98 -4.71 18.16
N THR A 190 -1.54 -3.96 19.10
CA THR A 190 -2.94 -3.51 19.05
C THR A 190 -3.14 -2.45 17.98
N LEU A 191 -2.20 -1.51 17.85
CA LEU A 191 -2.24 -0.46 16.84
C LEU A 191 -2.21 -1.06 15.43
N SER A 192 -1.35 -2.06 15.17
CA SER A 192 -1.31 -2.77 13.88
C SER A 192 -2.67 -3.38 13.50
N LYS A 193 -3.36 -4.03 14.45
CA LYS A 193 -4.71 -4.55 14.22
C LYS A 193 -5.72 -3.43 13.91
N LYS A 194 -5.67 -2.34 14.68
CA LYS A 194 -6.55 -1.17 14.52
C LYS A 194 -6.34 -0.48 13.17
N ILE A 195 -5.09 -0.34 12.70
CA ILE A 195 -4.76 0.11 11.33
C ILE A 195 -5.39 -0.83 10.30
N GLY A 196 -5.27 -2.14 10.48
CA GLY A 196 -5.91 -3.11 9.58
C GLY A 196 -7.42 -2.95 9.46
N PHE A 197 -8.11 -2.64 10.57
CA PHE A 197 -9.56 -2.36 10.56
C PHE A 197 -9.88 -1.01 9.89
N LEU A 198 -9.07 0.03 10.14
CA LEU A 198 -9.20 1.32 9.47
C LEU A 198 -9.11 1.18 7.94
N ILE A 199 -8.07 0.50 7.45
CA ILE A 199 -7.88 0.28 6.01
C ILE A 199 -9.01 -0.57 5.43
N SER A 200 -9.51 -1.56 6.17
CA SER A 200 -10.65 -2.36 5.71
C SER A 200 -11.92 -1.55 5.56
N LEU A 201 -12.16 -0.60 6.48
CA LEU A 201 -13.29 0.32 6.38
C LEU A 201 -13.14 1.23 5.16
N PHE A 202 -11.98 1.88 5.03
CA PHE A 202 -11.75 2.80 3.91
C PHE A 202 -11.77 2.12 2.54
N ARG A 203 -11.32 0.86 2.42
CA ARG A 203 -11.42 0.09 1.17
C ARG A 203 -12.84 -0.04 0.64
N VAL A 204 -13.84 -0.09 1.52
CA VAL A 204 -15.25 -0.12 1.10
C VAL A 204 -15.77 1.28 0.91
N LEU A 205 -15.44 2.21 1.81
CA LEU A 205 -15.88 3.60 1.70
C LEU A 205 -15.47 4.27 0.39
N VAL A 206 -14.23 4.09 -0.08
CA VAL A 206 -13.77 4.69 -1.35
C VAL A 206 -14.49 4.12 -2.58
N ILE A 207 -15.02 2.90 -2.49
CA ILE A 207 -15.80 2.30 -3.58
C ILE A 207 -17.21 2.88 -3.60
N VAL A 208 -17.83 3.01 -2.42
CA VAL A 208 -19.21 3.49 -2.27
C VAL A 208 -19.30 5.01 -2.46
N TYR A 209 -18.29 5.75 -2.01
CA TYR A 209 -18.23 7.21 -2.01
C TYR A 209 -16.92 7.68 -2.66
N PRO A 210 -16.81 7.68 -3.99
CA PRO A 210 -15.55 7.89 -4.72
C PRO A 210 -14.96 9.30 -4.68
N ASN A 211 -15.54 10.24 -3.92
CA ASN A 211 -14.97 11.59 -3.75
C ASN A 211 -15.25 12.19 -2.38
N ILE A 212 -14.49 13.25 -2.06
CA ILE A 212 -14.51 13.88 -0.73
C ILE A 212 -15.89 14.44 -0.34
N LYS A 213 -16.64 15.00 -1.29
CA LYS A 213 -17.96 15.60 -1.00
C LYS A 213 -18.96 14.52 -0.60
N GLU A 214 -18.94 13.39 -1.29
CA GLU A 214 -19.83 12.27 -1.02
C GLU A 214 -19.52 11.61 0.32
N ILE A 215 -18.25 11.32 0.63
CA ILE A 215 -17.92 10.71 1.93
C ILE A 215 -18.20 11.67 3.10
N GLN A 216 -17.97 12.98 2.93
CA GLN A 216 -18.29 13.97 3.95
C GLN A 216 -19.80 14.03 4.23
N LYS A 217 -20.63 13.99 3.18
CA LYS A 217 -22.09 13.91 3.34
C LYS A 217 -22.49 12.59 4.00
N ALA A 218 -21.97 11.47 3.50
CA ALA A 218 -22.29 10.13 3.98
C ALA A 218 -21.91 9.92 5.45
N MET A 219 -20.82 10.52 5.92
CA MET A 219 -20.34 10.42 7.31
C MET A 219 -20.76 11.64 8.18
N SER A 220 -21.72 12.44 7.71
CA SER A 220 -22.34 13.49 8.54
C SER A 220 -23.30 12.90 9.57
N SER A 221 -23.65 13.68 10.59
CA SER A 221 -24.48 13.20 11.70
C SER A 221 -25.80 12.58 11.26
N GLU A 222 -26.42 13.12 10.19
CA GLU A 222 -27.70 12.69 9.63
C GLU A 222 -27.60 11.35 8.87
N TYR A 223 -26.54 11.16 8.07
CA TYR A 223 -26.46 10.05 7.11
C TYR A 223 -25.51 8.92 7.52
N ALA A 224 -24.72 9.09 8.58
CA ALA A 224 -23.68 8.14 8.98
C ALA A 224 -24.23 6.74 9.30
N PHE A 225 -25.40 6.64 9.93
CA PHE A 225 -26.03 5.35 10.22
C PHE A 225 -26.35 4.57 8.95
N GLU A 226 -27.07 5.18 8.01
CA GLU A 226 -27.48 4.55 6.76
C GLU A 226 -26.26 4.19 5.92
N SER A 227 -25.27 5.08 5.87
CA SER A 227 -24.03 4.87 5.13
C SER A 227 -23.24 3.69 5.68
N MET A 228 -23.10 3.59 7.01
CA MET A 228 -22.43 2.45 7.63
C MET A 228 -23.24 1.15 7.53
N LEU A 229 -24.57 1.22 7.42
CA LEU A 229 -25.41 0.05 7.14
C LEU A 229 -25.18 -0.48 5.72
N ILE A 230 -25.01 0.40 4.72
CA ILE A 230 -24.61 0.02 3.36
C ILE A 230 -23.25 -0.68 3.39
N VAL A 231 -22.26 -0.08 4.04
CA VAL A 231 -20.92 -0.66 4.19
C VAL A 231 -20.99 -2.04 4.87
N TYR A 232 -21.75 -2.17 5.95
CA TYR A 232 -21.98 -3.44 6.64
C TYR A 232 -22.54 -4.51 5.69
N ASN A 233 -23.59 -4.19 4.95
CA ASN A 233 -24.25 -5.12 4.03
C ASN A 233 -23.29 -5.59 2.93
N LEU A 234 -22.50 -4.68 2.35
CA LEU A 234 -21.49 -5.03 1.35
C LEU A 234 -20.42 -5.96 1.92
N CYS A 235 -19.89 -5.65 3.12
CA CYS A 235 -18.93 -6.53 3.77
C CYS A 235 -19.53 -7.91 4.12
N LEU A 236 -20.80 -7.97 4.50
CA LEU A 236 -21.50 -9.23 4.82
C LEU A 236 -21.69 -10.08 3.56
N ILE A 237 -22.08 -9.46 2.44
CA ILE A 237 -22.21 -10.14 1.15
C ILE A 237 -20.85 -10.72 0.72
N ASP A 238 -19.78 -9.93 0.78
CA ASP A 238 -18.43 -10.39 0.47
C ASP A 238 -18.00 -11.57 1.34
N ALA A 239 -18.27 -11.49 2.66
CA ALA A 239 -18.00 -12.58 3.58
C ALA A 239 -18.77 -13.87 3.23
N LYS A 240 -20.03 -13.75 2.80
CA LYS A 240 -20.83 -14.91 2.35
C LYS A 240 -20.29 -15.52 1.06
N ILE A 241 -19.96 -14.69 0.07
CA ILE A 241 -19.40 -15.13 -1.23
C ILE A 241 -18.09 -15.90 -1.01
N LYS A 242 -17.23 -15.41 -0.10
CA LYS A 242 -15.95 -16.04 0.24
C LYS A 242 -16.06 -17.19 1.25
N ASN A 243 -17.29 -17.57 1.63
CA ASN A 243 -17.58 -18.60 2.62
C ASN A 243 -16.84 -18.40 3.96
N TYR A 244 -16.72 -17.13 4.39
CA TYR A 244 -16.10 -16.79 5.66
C TYR A 244 -17.04 -17.08 6.82
N ASN A 245 -16.43 -17.36 7.98
CA ASN A 245 -17.19 -17.59 9.20
C ASN A 245 -17.91 -16.30 9.64
N ILE A 246 -19.24 -16.33 9.62
CA ILE A 246 -20.10 -15.17 9.93
C ILE A 246 -19.90 -14.67 11.38
N SER A 247 -19.63 -15.56 12.34
CA SER A 247 -19.31 -15.14 13.71
C SER A 247 -18.03 -14.31 13.78
N HIS A 248 -16.99 -14.72 13.05
CA HIS A 248 -15.75 -13.94 12.94
C HIS A 248 -15.96 -12.63 12.18
N PHE A 249 -16.80 -12.62 11.15
CA PHE A 249 -17.19 -11.40 10.44
C PHE A 249 -17.79 -10.37 11.40
N HIS A 250 -18.76 -10.73 12.23
CA HIS A 250 -19.37 -9.78 13.17
C HIS A 250 -18.38 -9.22 14.20
N LYS A 251 -17.43 -10.03 14.69
CA LYS A 251 -16.35 -9.55 15.55
C LYS A 251 -15.45 -8.53 14.84
N ARG A 252 -15.12 -8.79 13.57
CA ARG A 252 -14.35 -7.87 12.72
C ARG A 252 -15.11 -6.58 12.45
N TRP A 253 -16.40 -6.67 12.12
CA TRP A 253 -17.28 -5.52 11.92
C TRP A 253 -17.32 -4.63 13.17
N SER A 254 -17.54 -5.19 14.36
CA SER A 254 -17.50 -4.42 15.61
C SER A 254 -16.18 -3.68 15.79
N SER A 255 -15.05 -4.30 15.40
CA SER A 255 -13.74 -3.65 15.48
C SER A 255 -13.55 -2.53 14.45
N MET A 256 -14.24 -2.62 13.30
CA MET A 256 -14.30 -1.53 12.31
C MET A 256 -15.16 -0.38 12.81
N VAL A 257 -16.31 -0.66 13.46
CA VAL A 257 -17.14 0.38 14.10
C VAL A 257 -16.38 1.06 15.24
N ASP A 258 -15.57 0.33 16.02
CA ASP A 258 -14.68 0.95 17.01
C ASP A 258 -13.71 1.94 16.36
N MET A 259 -13.15 1.61 15.20
CA MET A 259 -12.28 2.53 14.47
C MET A 259 -13.04 3.73 13.94
N TYR A 260 -14.26 3.54 13.44
CA TYR A 260 -15.14 4.66 13.07
C TYR A 260 -15.37 5.59 14.27
N ASN A 261 -15.68 5.06 15.45
CA ASN A 261 -15.88 5.87 16.67
C ASN A 261 -14.59 6.59 17.09
N VAL A 262 -13.41 6.00 16.88
CA VAL A 262 -12.14 6.73 17.06
C VAL A 262 -12.10 7.94 16.11
N LEU A 263 -12.45 7.78 14.84
CA LEU A 263 -12.45 8.90 13.88
C LEU A 263 -13.45 10.01 14.28
N VAL A 264 -14.63 9.64 14.81
CA VAL A 264 -15.59 10.59 15.37
C VAL A 264 -15.00 11.35 16.56
N ASN A 265 -14.43 10.64 17.53
CA ASN A 265 -13.84 11.24 18.75
C ASN A 265 -12.71 12.23 18.45
N TYR A 266 -12.02 12.07 17.33
CA TYR A 266 -10.95 12.98 16.88
C TYR A 266 -11.42 13.99 15.82
N GLY A 267 -12.73 14.11 15.58
CA GLY A 267 -13.31 15.12 14.69
C GLY A 267 -12.99 14.92 13.20
N ILE A 268 -12.68 13.70 12.78
CA ILE A 268 -12.67 13.35 11.36
C ILE A 268 -14.11 13.30 10.85
N TRP A 269 -15.01 12.68 11.62
CA TRP A 269 -16.45 12.59 11.36
C TRP A 269 -17.25 13.31 12.46
N GLN A 270 -18.51 13.61 12.16
CA GLN A 270 -19.46 14.10 13.15
C GLN A 270 -20.05 12.93 13.93
N GLU A 271 -20.48 13.18 15.17
CA GLU A 271 -21.21 12.17 15.95
C GLU A 271 -22.53 11.84 15.22
N PRO A 272 -22.81 10.56 14.94
CA PRO A 272 -24.05 10.17 14.29
C PRO A 272 -25.25 10.38 15.21
N ILE A 273 -26.41 10.76 14.66
CA ILE A 273 -27.67 10.87 15.42
C ILE A 273 -28.10 9.49 15.96
N THR A 274 -27.85 8.44 15.17
CA THR A 274 -28.20 7.06 15.50
C THR A 274 -26.94 6.22 15.61
N GLU A 275 -26.82 5.43 16.69
CA GLU A 275 -25.66 4.56 16.90
C GLU A 275 -25.49 3.57 15.74
N ILE A 276 -24.25 3.43 15.27
CA ILE A 276 -23.91 2.49 14.20
C ILE A 276 -24.17 1.05 14.64
N LEU A 277 -24.91 0.32 13.80
CA LEU A 277 -25.32 -1.06 14.06
C LEU A 277 -24.14 -1.99 14.38
N ARG A 278 -24.24 -2.75 15.49
CA ARG A 278 -23.28 -3.78 15.91
C ARG A 278 -23.96 -5.12 16.17
N PRO A 279 -24.23 -5.94 15.13
CA PRO A 279 -24.96 -7.18 15.31
C PRO A 279 -24.13 -8.21 16.09
N ILE A 280 -24.75 -8.86 17.07
CA ILE A 280 -24.15 -9.93 17.86
C ILE A 280 -24.59 -11.28 17.27
N TYR A 281 -23.63 -12.06 16.78
CA TYR A 281 -23.92 -13.41 16.30
C TYR A 281 -24.24 -14.34 17.48
N LYS A 282 -25.48 -14.83 17.53
CA LYS A 282 -25.90 -15.91 18.44
C LYS A 282 -25.91 -17.23 17.67
N ARG A 283 -25.23 -18.27 18.19
CA ARG A 283 -25.43 -19.64 17.71
C ARG A 283 -26.74 -20.17 18.27
N CYS A 284 -27.63 -20.71 17.45
CA CYS A 284 -28.73 -21.53 17.96
C CYS A 284 -28.15 -22.79 18.61
N THR A 285 -28.17 -22.85 19.94
CA THR A 285 -27.86 -24.06 20.71
C THR A 285 -29.14 -24.88 20.88
N HIS A 286 -29.71 -25.40 19.80
CA HIS A 286 -30.65 -26.51 19.95
C HIS A 286 -29.80 -27.77 20.15
N LYS A 287 -29.55 -28.12 21.42
CA LYS A 287 -29.34 -29.53 21.76
C LYS A 287 -30.68 -30.20 21.43
N ASN A 288 -30.74 -30.96 20.35
CA ASN A 288 -31.81 -31.93 20.16
C ASN A 288 -31.70 -32.95 21.29
N THR A 289 -32.35 -32.67 22.42
CA THR A 289 -32.64 -33.69 23.41
C THR A 289 -33.71 -34.57 22.79
N THR A 290 -33.29 -35.57 22.04
CA THR A 290 -34.16 -36.68 21.66
C THR A 290 -34.46 -37.45 22.93
N THR A 291 -35.44 -36.97 23.71
CA THR A 291 -35.99 -37.72 24.83
C THR A 291 -36.81 -38.85 24.22
N ASN A 292 -36.23 -40.04 24.14
CA ASN A 292 -36.96 -41.26 23.85
C ASN A 292 -38.04 -41.46 24.91
N LEU A 293 -39.27 -41.04 24.62
CA LEU A 293 -40.46 -41.48 25.35
C LEU A 293 -40.85 -42.85 24.81
N VAL A 294 -40.22 -43.89 25.33
CA VAL A 294 -40.85 -45.22 25.36
C VAL A 294 -41.84 -45.19 26.52
N LYS A 295 -43.14 -45.08 26.22
CA LYS A 295 -44.19 -45.45 27.17
C LYS A 295 -44.49 -46.94 27.00
N LYS A 296 -44.56 -47.61 28.15
CA LYS A 296 -44.97 -49.01 28.34
C LYS A 296 -46.33 -49.30 27.72
#